data_AF-E6MDN2-F1
#
_entry.id   AF-E6MDN2-F1
#
_cell.length_a   1.000
_cell.length_b   1.000
_cell.length_c   1.000
_cell.angle_alpha   90.00
_cell.angle_beta   90.00
_cell.angle_gamma   90.00
#
_symmetry.space_group_name_H-M   'P 1'
#
loop_
_entity.id
_entity.type
_entity.pdbx_description
1 polymer ?
#
loop_
_entity_poly.entity_id
_entity_poly.type
_entity_poly.pdbx_seq_one_letter_code
_entity_poly.pdbx_strand_id
1 'polypeptide(L)' 'MEATQKITKDMLTGEVVATYPEAAKALMMVGMGCVSCPASQMESLADAAMVHGLDADQVVEYLNDSLNLND' A
#
# COMPACT_ATOMS: atom_id res chain seq x y z
N MET A 1 17.05 -14.78 -5.61
CA MET A 1 15.60 -15.07 -5.66
C MET A 1 14.99 -14.03 -4.76
N GLU A 2 14.45 -12.96 -5.33
CA GLU A 2 13.68 -11.98 -4.54
C GLU A 2 12.41 -12.71 -4.11
N ALA A 3 12.26 -12.97 -2.82
CA ALA A 3 11.01 -13.49 -2.28
C ALA A 3 9.97 -12.37 -2.43
N THR A 4 8.89 -12.64 -3.16
CA THR A 4 7.70 -11.78 -3.18
C THR A 4 7.16 -11.71 -1.76
N GLN A 5 7.49 -10.64 -1.03
CA GLN A 5 7.09 -10.46 0.35
C GLN A 5 5.67 -9.87 0.40
N LYS A 6 4.78 -10.54 1.12
CA LYS A 6 3.43 -10.06 1.39
C LYS A 6 3.48 -8.65 2.00
N ILE A 7 2.67 -7.74 1.47
CA ILE A 7 2.55 -6.38 1.97
C ILE A 7 1.88 -6.40 3.34
N THR A 8 2.44 -5.69 4.31
CA THR A 8 1.83 -5.50 5.64
C THR A 8 1.53 -4.03 5.89
N LYS A 9 0.62 -3.75 6.81
CA LYS A 9 0.15 -2.38 7.09
C LYS A 9 1.20 -1.47 7.74
N ASP A 10 2.24 -2.09 8.30
CA ASP A 10 3.36 -1.39 8.93
C ASP A 10 4.42 -0.92 7.92
N MET A 11 4.37 -1.41 6.67
CA MET A 11 5.28 -0.97 5.62
C MET A 11 5.04 0.48 5.25
N LEU A 12 6.11 1.19 4.91
CA LEU A 12 5.99 2.55 4.39
C LEU A 12 5.37 2.53 3.00
N THR A 13 4.45 3.45 2.77
CA THR A 13 3.75 3.57 1.48
C THR A 13 4.75 3.76 0.32
N GLY A 14 5.83 4.52 0.55
CA GLY A 14 6.86 4.72 -0.47
C GLY A 14 7.71 3.49 -0.75
N GLU A 15 7.99 2.67 0.27
CA GLU A 15 8.67 1.39 0.08
C GLU A 15 7.79 0.43 -0.72
N VAL A 16 6.50 0.34 -0.37
CA VAL A 16 5.53 -0.50 -1.09
C VAL A 16 5.44 -0.10 -2.57
N VAL A 17 5.36 1.20 -2.89
CA VAL A 17 5.29 1.66 -4.28
C VAL A 17 6.62 1.48 -5.03
N ALA A 18 7.76 1.62 -4.35
CA ALA A 18 9.07 1.39 -4.96
C ALA A 18 9.29 -0.10 -5.28
N THR A 19 8.88 -1.00 -4.40
CA THR A 19 8.97 -2.45 -4.58
C THR A 19 7.91 -2.96 -5.56
N TYR A 20 6.69 -2.43 -5.47
CA TYR A 20 5.54 -2.82 -6.28
C TYR A 20 4.95 -1.58 -6.97
N PRO A 21 5.48 -1.17 -8.14
CA PRO A 21 4.99 0.01 -8.86
C PRO A 21 3.48 -0.03 -9.16
N GLU A 22 2.92 -1.22 -9.38
CA GLU A 22 1.48 -1.44 -9.59
C GLU A 22 0.63 -1.16 -8.33
N ALA A 23 1.23 -1.21 -7.13
CA ALA A 23 0.56 -0.86 -5.88
C ALA A 23 0.08 0.59 -5.87
N ALA A 24 0.78 1.51 -6.55
CA ALA A 24 0.35 2.89 -6.66
C ALA A 24 -1.04 3.00 -7.29
N LYS A 25 -1.30 2.25 -8.38
CA LYS A 25 -2.59 2.25 -9.05
C LYS A 25 -3.68 1.63 -8.17
N ALA A 26 -3.38 0.53 -7.48
CA ALA A 26 -4.29 -0.13 -6.55
C ALA A 26 -4.67 0.81 -5.38
N LEU A 27 -3.69 1.47 -4.76
CA LEU A 27 -3.89 2.47 -3.72
C LEU A 27 -4.79 3.62 -4.17
N MET A 28 -4.58 4.14 -5.38
CA MET A 28 -5.44 5.18 -5.95
C MET A 28 -6.90 4.72 -6.11
N MET A 29 -7.14 3.45 -6.44
CA MET A 29 -8.50 2.90 -6.61
C MET A 29 -9.27 2.82 -5.29
N VAL A 30 -8.59 2.68 -4.16
CA VAL A 30 -9.20 2.63 -2.82
C VAL A 30 -9.28 3.98 -2.12
N GLY A 31 -9.00 5.08 -2.83
CA GLY A 31 -9.11 6.44 -2.30
C GLY A 31 -7.82 7.03 -1.74
N MET A 32 -6.69 6.33 -1.86
CA MET A 32 -5.36 6.84 -1.50
C MET A 32 -4.73 7.59 -2.69
N GLY A 33 -5.45 8.57 -3.25
CA GLY A 33 -5.03 9.36 -4.41
C GLY A 33 -3.77 10.20 -4.16
N CYS A 34 -3.45 10.47 -2.89
CA CYS A 34 -2.27 11.21 -2.46
C CYS A 34 -1.00 10.36 -2.40
N VAL A 35 -1.01 9.13 -2.90
CA VAL A 35 0.13 8.21 -2.81
C VAL A 35 1.45 8.81 -3.32
N SER A 36 1.43 9.73 -4.28
CA SER A 36 2.62 10.43 -4.81
C SER A 36 3.06 11.66 -4.01
N CYS A 37 2.31 12.07 -2.98
CA CYS A 37 2.68 13.17 -2.10
C CYS A 37 3.91 12.79 -1.27
N PRO A 38 4.93 13.66 -1.15
CA PRO A 38 6.10 13.38 -0.31
C PRO A 38 5.77 13.02 1.14
N ALA A 39 4.67 13.56 1.69
CA ALA A 39 4.22 13.22 3.04
C ALA A 39 3.76 11.76 3.13
N SER A 40 2.87 11.33 2.23
CA SER A 40 2.32 9.97 2.22
C SER A 40 3.38 8.90 1.96
N GLN A 41 4.44 9.22 1.23
CA GLN A 41 5.58 8.32 1.02
C GLN A 41 6.32 7.96 2.32
N MET A 42 6.27 8.82 3.34
CA MET A 42 6.90 8.62 4.65
C MET A 42 5.94 8.06 5.72
N GLU A 43 4.67 7.85 5.37
CA GLU A 43 3.66 7.27 6.26
C GLU A 43 3.59 5.75 6.07
N SER A 44 3.30 5.03 7.16
CA SER A 44 2.91 3.62 7.05
C SER A 44 1.58 3.51 6.29
N LEU A 45 1.32 2.36 5.67
CA LEU A 45 0.02 2.11 5.04
C LEU A 45 -1.14 2.25 6.03
N ALA A 46 -0.93 1.87 7.30
CA ALA A 46 -1.92 2.04 8.36
C ALA A 46 -2.22 3.52 8.67
N ASP A 47 -1.18 4.34 8.81
CA ASP A 47 -1.35 5.78 9.10
C ASP A 47 -2.01 6.50 7.93
N ALA A 48 -1.56 6.22 6.70
CA ALA A 48 -2.16 6.77 5.49
C ALA A 48 -3.63 6.34 5.35
N ALA A 49 -3.96 5.07 5.59
CA ALA A 49 -5.35 4.60 5.57
C ALA A 49 -6.19 5.33 6.62
N MET A 50 -5.67 5.54 7.83
CA MET A 50 -6.37 6.25 8.92
C MET A 50 -6.71 7.70 8.54
N VAL A 51 -5.77 8.45 7.95
CA VAL A 51 -6.01 9.84 7.50
C VAL A 51 -7.14 9.92 6.48
N HIS A 52 -7.31 8.87 5.68
CA HIS A 52 -8.34 8.76 4.65
C HIS A 52 -9.62 8.03 5.13
N GLY A 53 -9.69 7.64 6.40
CA GLY A 53 -10.86 6.94 6.97
C GLY A 53 -11.06 5.52 6.42
N LEU A 54 -9.99 4.86 5.98
CA LEU A 54 -9.98 3.51 5.42
C LEU A 54 -9.52 2.51 6.48
N ASP A 55 -10.00 1.26 6.34
CA ASP A 55 -9.51 0.16 7.15
C ASP A 55 -8.18 -0.35 6.56
N ALA A 56 -7.11 -0.25 7.36
CA ALA A 56 -5.77 -0.64 6.94
C ALA A 56 -5.65 -2.14 6.58
N ASP A 57 -6.39 -3.01 7.28
CA ASP A 57 -6.39 -4.45 7.00
C ASP A 57 -7.06 -4.74 5.64
N GLN A 58 -8.16 -4.03 5.32
CA GLN A 58 -8.80 -4.13 4.00
C GLN A 58 -7.92 -3.58 2.87
N VAL A 59 -7.18 -2.49 3.13
CA VAL A 59 -6.25 -1.92 2.14
C VAL A 59 -5.14 -2.93 1.82
N VAL A 60 -4.50 -3.53 2.82
CA VAL A 60 -3.41 -4.49 2.55
C VAL A 60 -3.91 -5.81 1.98
N GLU A 61 -5.10 -6.27 2.37
CA GLU A 61 -5.75 -7.42 1.72
C GLU A 61 -5.96 -7.14 0.23
N TYR A 62 -6.57 -6.01 -0.10
CA TYR A 62 -6.78 -5.60 -1.49
C TYR A 62 -5.48 -5.47 -2.29
N LEU A 63 -4.41 -4.92 -1.69
CA LEU A 63 -3.11 -4.81 -2.34
C LEU A 63 -2.50 -6.18 -2.62
N ASN A 64 -2.49 -7.07 -1.62
CA ASN A 64 -1.93 -8.40 -1.78
C ASN A 64 -2.73 -9.22 -2.80
N ASP A 65 -4.06 -9.11 -2.83
CA ASP A 65 -4.92 -9.74 -3.83
C ASP A 65 -4.64 -9.19 -5.24
N SER A 66 -4.59 -7.86 -5.38
CA SER A 66 -4.39 -7.18 -6.67
C SER A 66 -3.01 -7.46 -7.28
N LEU A 67 -2.01 -7.72 -6.44
CA LEU A 67 -0.63 -8.02 -6.82
C LEU A 67 -0.31 -9.52 -6.77
N ASN A 68 -1.30 -10.35 -6.43
CA ASN A 68 -1.17 -11.80 -6.37
C ASN A 68 -0.09 -12.28 -5.38
N LEU A 69 -0.02 -11.67 -4.19
CA LEU A 69 0.99 -11.90 -3.14
C LEU A 69 0.52 -12.83 -2.00
N ASN A 70 -0.48 -13.68 -2.24
CA ASN A 70 -1.07 -14.57 -1.23
C ASN A 70 -0.60 -16.04 -1.32
N ASP A 71 0.46 -16.30 -2.08
CA ASP A 71 0.98 -17.65 -2.34
C ASP A 71 1.73 -18.28 -1.15
#